data_AF-A0A521GAY9-F1
#
_entry.id   AF-A0A521GAY9-F1
#
_cell.length_a   1.000
_cell.length_b   1.000
_cell.length_c   1.000
_cell.angle_alpha   90.00
_cell.angle_beta   90.00
_cell.angle_gamma   90.00
#
_symmetry.space_group_name_H-M   'P 1'
#
loop_
_entity.id
_entity.type
_entity.pdbx_description
1 polymer ?
#
loop_
_entity_poly.entity_id
_entity_poly.type
_entity_poly.pdbx_seq_one_letter_code
_entity_poly.pdbx_strand_id
1 'polypeptide(L)'
;MEAPDHSLAPNQFYSLRERIKNKYRQYHLSDPLRFPDFAFNTNRTNYEPLRDSFEEELFVVKGIDRANLTIHIPSTNTLALIFTDDSYVSNKKILNTCRLYIGYEQETPVFDHTAPVKTDKSKAPQRVGVLLLVGLVLLIGSYLYFQQHHSSQKASRVTIAIPNNAENVSRLLHVEGKATNADSVWLVVRPFGSPDYYVQTPVKVNSHGRWKGRVIIGSIHAANSGVRFQIQAFIKPELQLGEGDVLNKWPKSEVASNLITVVRSELTNALPTDDIAIYKPSDGQKVPCETIIQGKAANADTIWVVVSPEGNPKLWVQSPIKVEENGIWQGKISIGEPGMADVGWIYTIRAFADPIDPLKRDDILYEWPKAKRSSGIIQVIRGPQDK
;
A
#
# COMPACT_ATOMS: atom_id res chain seq x y z
N MET A 1 23.91 -28.94 34.06
CA MET A 1 24.15 -27.68 33.32
C MET A 1 22.79 -27.13 32.95
N GLU A 2 22.28 -26.16 33.70
CA GLU A 2 21.04 -25.45 33.34
C GLU A 2 21.31 -24.61 32.09
N ALA A 3 20.41 -24.71 31.11
CA ALA A 3 20.48 -23.85 29.92
C ALA A 3 20.26 -22.39 30.37
N PRO A 4 21.07 -21.43 29.90
CA PRO A 4 20.89 -20.03 30.27
C PRO A 4 19.48 -19.56 29.92
N ASP A 5 18.79 -18.95 30.88
CA ASP A 5 17.49 -18.34 30.66
C ASP A 5 17.65 -17.23 29.60
N HIS A 6 16.96 -17.42 28.47
CA HIS A 6 16.99 -16.51 27.33
C HIS A 6 15.78 -15.58 27.31
N SER A 7 15.05 -15.45 28.42
CA SER A 7 14.00 -14.45 28.57
C SER A 7 14.57 -13.03 28.44
N LEU A 8 13.88 -12.18 27.67
CA LEU A 8 14.22 -10.77 27.61
C LEU A 8 13.75 -10.10 28.88
N ALA A 9 14.55 -9.18 29.42
CA ALA A 9 14.10 -8.32 30.50
C ALA A 9 12.86 -7.53 30.06
N PRO A 10 11.87 -7.25 30.94
CA PRO A 10 10.61 -6.59 30.56
C PRO A 10 10.79 -5.27 29.76
N ASN A 11 11.83 -4.49 30.09
CA ASN A 11 12.19 -3.26 29.39
C ASN A 11 12.64 -3.48 27.92
N GLN A 12 13.27 -4.62 27.62
CA GLN A 12 13.68 -4.99 26.27
C GLN A 12 12.48 -5.35 25.40
N PHE A 13 11.46 -6.02 25.97
CA PHE A 13 10.22 -6.33 25.26
C PHE A 13 9.44 -5.06 24.88
N TYR A 14 9.33 -4.10 25.80
CA TYR A 14 8.70 -2.81 25.51
C TYR A 14 9.40 -2.09 24.35
N SER A 15 10.72 -1.98 24.39
CA SER A 15 11.52 -1.36 23.32
C SER A 15 11.35 -2.07 21.97
N LEU A 16 11.29 -3.41 21.98
CA LEU A 16 11.05 -4.20 20.78
C LEU A 16 9.65 -3.92 20.18
N ARG A 17 8.60 -3.89 21.01
CA ARG A 17 7.23 -3.59 20.57
C ARG A 17 7.15 -2.22 19.88
N GLU A 18 7.68 -1.18 20.52
CA GLU A 18 7.64 0.18 19.97
C GLU A 18 8.42 0.32 18.66
N ARG A 19 9.55 -0.39 18.54
CA ARG A 19 10.32 -0.41 17.28
C ARG A 19 9.58 -1.14 16.16
N ILE A 20 8.89 -2.24 16.45
CA ILE A 20 8.04 -2.93 15.47
C ILE A 20 6.90 -2.00 15.01
N LYS A 21 6.23 -1.31 15.94
CA LYS A 21 5.17 -0.32 15.61
C LYS A 21 5.70 0.77 14.69
N ASN A 22 6.87 1.34 15.01
CA ASN A 22 7.46 2.41 14.22
C ASN A 22 7.85 1.93 12.81
N LYS A 23 8.43 0.73 12.70
CA LYS A 23 8.76 0.12 11.41
C LYS A 23 7.50 -0.16 10.59
N TYR A 24 6.43 -0.69 11.20
CA TYR A 24 5.15 -0.88 10.53
C TYR A 24 4.54 0.44 10.05
N ARG A 25 4.62 1.50 10.86
CA ARG A 25 4.15 2.83 10.46
C ARG A 25 4.85 3.33 9.19
N GLN A 26 6.13 3.03 9.02
CA GLN A 26 6.84 3.35 7.76
C GLN A 26 6.24 2.60 6.56
N TYR A 27 5.90 1.32 6.74
CA TYR A 27 5.19 0.54 5.72
C TYR A 27 3.81 1.14 5.41
N HIS A 28 3.02 1.46 6.43
CA HIS A 28 1.72 2.12 6.30
C HIS A 28 1.82 3.43 5.53
N LEU A 29 2.72 4.34 5.93
CA LEU A 29 2.92 5.62 5.24
C LEU A 29 3.35 5.44 3.77
N SER A 30 4.07 4.35 3.46
CA SER A 30 4.55 4.08 2.11
C SER A 30 3.50 3.46 1.18
N ASP A 31 2.56 2.68 1.74
CA ASP A 31 1.48 2.02 1.00
C ASP A 31 0.28 1.73 1.93
N PRO A 32 -0.58 2.74 2.19
CA PRO A 32 -1.68 2.61 3.14
C PRO A 32 -2.75 1.60 2.73
N LEU A 33 -2.81 1.23 1.44
CA LEU A 33 -3.78 0.25 0.96
C LEU A 33 -3.31 -1.18 1.25
N ARG A 34 -2.01 -1.46 1.05
CA ARG A 34 -1.43 -2.77 1.33
C ARG A 34 -1.19 -2.99 2.82
N PHE A 35 -0.79 -1.94 3.52
CA PHE A 35 -0.51 -1.97 4.97
C PHE A 35 -1.45 -0.98 5.67
N PRO A 36 -2.76 -1.28 5.78
CA PRO A 36 -3.72 -0.38 6.41
C PRO A 36 -3.40 -0.14 7.89
N ASP A 37 -3.85 0.98 8.43
CA ASP A 37 -3.72 1.22 9.85
C ASP A 37 -4.56 0.21 10.64
N PHE A 38 -4.06 -0.24 11.79
CA PHE A 38 -4.76 -1.20 12.63
C PHE A 38 -4.45 -1.00 14.11
N ALA A 39 -5.41 -1.38 14.94
CA ALA A 39 -5.26 -1.32 16.38
C ALA A 39 -4.51 -2.54 16.93
N PHE A 40 -3.43 -2.30 17.69
CA PHE A 40 -2.72 -3.32 18.46
C PHE A 40 -3.58 -3.75 19.66
N ASN A 41 -4.32 -4.85 19.51
CA ASN A 41 -5.25 -5.36 20.51
C ASN A 41 -5.28 -6.91 20.51
N THR A 42 -6.20 -7.54 21.23
CA THR A 42 -6.24 -9.01 21.34
C THR A 42 -6.83 -9.71 20.11
N ASN A 43 -7.38 -8.97 19.14
CA ASN A 43 -7.96 -9.56 17.95
C ASN A 43 -6.88 -9.93 16.93
N ARG A 44 -6.56 -11.23 16.86
CA ARG A 44 -5.55 -11.77 15.94
C ARG A 44 -5.76 -11.38 14.46
N THR A 45 -6.99 -11.18 13.99
CA THR A 45 -7.21 -10.84 12.56
C THR A 45 -6.65 -9.47 12.20
N ASN A 46 -6.51 -8.57 13.17
CA ASN A 46 -5.96 -7.23 12.95
C ASN A 46 -4.46 -7.24 12.61
N TYR A 47 -3.76 -8.35 12.88
CA TYR A 47 -2.31 -8.45 12.71
C TYR A 47 -1.88 -8.99 11.34
N GLU A 48 -2.82 -9.33 10.45
CA GLU A 48 -2.48 -9.78 9.09
C GLU A 48 -1.62 -8.74 8.34
N PRO A 49 -1.97 -7.44 8.33
CA PRO A 49 -1.12 -6.42 7.70
C PRO A 49 0.28 -6.32 8.30
N LEU A 50 0.42 -6.45 9.62
CA LEU A 50 1.72 -6.46 10.27
C LEU A 50 2.54 -7.66 9.82
N ARG A 51 1.93 -8.86 9.81
CA ARG A 51 2.57 -10.08 9.34
C ARG A 51 3.03 -9.94 7.89
N ASP A 52 2.21 -9.37 7.02
CA ASP A 52 2.56 -9.13 5.61
C ASP A 52 3.76 -8.19 5.49
N SER A 53 3.87 -7.18 6.36
CA SER A 53 5.05 -6.30 6.40
C SER A 53 6.32 -7.03 6.82
N PHE A 54 6.24 -8.08 7.66
CA PHE A 54 7.39 -8.92 7.99
C PHE A 54 7.86 -9.71 6.77
N GLU A 55 6.94 -10.29 6.01
CA GLU A 55 7.26 -11.02 4.78
C GLU A 55 7.89 -10.10 3.73
N GLU A 56 7.34 -8.89 3.56
CA GLU A 56 7.90 -7.85 2.69
C GLU A 56 9.32 -7.45 3.13
N GLU A 57 9.53 -7.10 4.40
CA GLU A 57 10.84 -6.67 4.89
C GLU A 57 11.90 -7.77 4.75
N LEU A 58 11.59 -9.00 5.16
CA LEU A 58 12.59 -10.05 5.28
C LEU A 58 12.88 -10.73 3.94
N PHE A 59 11.85 -10.99 3.14
CA PHE A 59 12.02 -11.76 1.91
C PHE A 59 12.16 -10.87 0.68
N VAL A 60 11.46 -9.72 0.62
CA VAL A 60 11.51 -8.83 -0.54
C VAL A 60 12.62 -7.79 -0.36
N VAL A 61 12.62 -7.06 0.75
CA VAL A 61 13.58 -5.96 0.97
C VAL A 61 14.97 -6.48 1.29
N LYS A 62 15.09 -7.44 2.23
CA LYS A 62 16.39 -8.01 2.62
C LYS A 62 16.85 -9.18 1.74
N GLY A 63 16.00 -9.65 0.83
CA GLY A 63 16.32 -10.76 -0.07
C GLY A 63 16.68 -12.05 0.65
N ILE A 64 16.20 -12.26 1.89
CA ILE A 64 16.50 -13.49 2.62
C ILE A 64 15.71 -14.63 1.97
N ASP A 65 16.39 -15.74 1.69
CA ASP A 65 15.74 -16.92 1.10
C ASP A 65 14.64 -17.46 2.04
N ARG A 66 13.45 -17.71 1.49
CA ARG A 66 12.33 -18.34 2.21
C ARG A 66 12.66 -19.76 2.70
N ALA A 67 13.62 -20.43 2.06
CA ALA A 67 14.11 -21.73 2.50
C ALA A 67 14.98 -21.65 3.78
N ASN A 68 15.35 -20.46 4.23
CA ASN A 68 16.16 -20.28 5.42
C ASN A 68 15.38 -20.65 6.70
N LEU A 69 15.65 -21.85 7.23
CA LEU A 69 15.01 -22.43 8.43
C LEU A 69 15.28 -21.66 9.74
N THR A 70 16.09 -20.60 9.69
CA THR A 70 16.39 -19.75 10.86
C THR A 70 15.35 -18.63 11.06
N ILE A 71 14.62 -18.25 10.02
CA ILE A 71 13.59 -17.21 10.08
C ILE A 71 12.23 -17.86 10.27
N HIS A 72 11.50 -17.37 11.28
CA HIS A 72 10.13 -17.82 11.54
C HIS A 72 9.24 -16.59 11.68
N ILE A 73 8.53 -16.26 10.61
CA ILE A 73 7.57 -15.15 10.60
C ILE A 73 6.55 -15.40 11.72
N PRO A 74 6.40 -14.49 12.68
CA PRO A 74 5.46 -14.69 13.77
C PRO A 74 4.03 -14.80 13.22
N SER A 75 3.29 -15.82 13.66
CA SER A 75 1.86 -15.91 13.31
C SER A 75 1.09 -14.70 13.84
N THR A 76 -0.08 -14.39 13.28
CA THR A 76 -0.93 -13.31 13.79
C THR A 76 -1.34 -13.49 15.25
N ASN A 77 -1.53 -14.75 15.69
CA ASN A 77 -1.75 -15.07 17.10
C ASN A 77 -0.52 -14.75 17.96
N THR A 78 0.67 -15.08 17.48
CA THR A 78 1.92 -14.75 18.16
C THR A 78 2.13 -13.25 18.23
N LEU A 79 1.83 -12.50 17.16
CA LEU A 79 1.90 -11.05 17.16
C LEU A 79 0.93 -10.44 18.18
N ALA A 80 -0.32 -10.90 18.21
CA ALA A 80 -1.28 -10.47 19.23
C ALA A 80 -0.72 -10.66 20.65
N LEU A 81 -0.24 -11.86 20.99
CA LEU A 81 0.39 -12.14 22.29
C LEU A 81 1.61 -11.25 22.57
N ILE A 82 2.49 -11.06 21.59
CA ILE A 82 3.65 -10.17 21.73
C ILE A 82 3.21 -8.77 22.14
N PHE A 83 2.08 -8.26 21.64
CA PHE A 83 1.65 -6.89 21.88
C PHE A 83 0.70 -6.71 23.08
N THR A 84 -0.03 -7.75 23.48
CA THR A 84 -1.08 -7.63 24.51
C THR A 84 -0.81 -8.38 25.81
N ASP A 85 0.11 -9.32 25.81
CA ASP A 85 0.42 -10.13 26.99
C ASP A 85 1.83 -9.80 27.50
N ASP A 86 1.91 -9.11 28.64
CA ASP A 86 3.17 -8.75 29.29
C ASP A 86 3.91 -9.95 29.90
N SER A 87 3.21 -11.07 30.09
CA SER A 87 3.80 -12.33 30.58
C SER A 87 4.26 -13.26 29.45
N TYR A 88 3.99 -12.90 28.19
CA TYR A 88 4.31 -13.74 27.05
C TYR A 88 5.83 -13.84 26.81
N VAL A 89 6.36 -15.07 26.91
CA VAL A 89 7.75 -15.38 26.60
C VAL A 89 7.83 -15.98 25.20
N SER A 90 8.38 -15.21 24.25
CA SER A 90 8.51 -15.63 22.86
C SER A 90 9.71 -16.55 22.65
N ASN A 91 9.59 -17.51 21.72
CA ASN A 91 10.71 -18.36 21.30
C ASN A 91 11.86 -17.50 20.72
N LYS A 92 13.10 -17.84 21.02
CA LYS A 92 14.33 -17.23 20.48
C LYS A 92 14.29 -17.01 18.96
N LYS A 93 13.76 -17.96 18.18
CA LYS A 93 13.62 -17.81 16.71
C LYS A 93 12.70 -16.66 16.30
N ILE A 94 11.59 -16.49 17.03
CA ILE A 94 10.61 -15.42 16.79
C ILE A 94 11.22 -14.08 17.19
N LEU A 95 11.89 -14.01 18.35
CA LEU A 95 12.60 -12.80 18.78
C LEU A 95 13.69 -12.37 17.79
N ASN A 96 14.48 -13.32 17.28
CA ASN A 96 15.47 -13.04 16.25
C ASN A 96 14.82 -12.50 14.98
N THR A 97 13.69 -13.09 14.55
CA THR A 97 12.93 -12.61 13.39
C THR A 97 12.41 -11.18 13.61
N CYS A 98 11.87 -10.87 14.79
CA CYS A 98 11.46 -9.52 15.16
C CYS A 98 12.61 -8.51 15.16
N ARG A 99 13.80 -8.90 15.65
CA ARG A 99 15.02 -8.07 15.62
C ARG A 99 15.49 -7.81 14.19
N LEU A 100 15.49 -8.83 13.34
CA LEU A 100 15.80 -8.69 11.92
C LEU A 100 14.81 -7.73 11.25
N TYR A 101 13.51 -7.85 11.52
CA TYR A 101 12.49 -6.97 10.95
C TYR A 101 12.73 -5.49 11.28
N ILE A 102 13.13 -5.16 12.51
CA ILE A 102 13.41 -3.77 12.91
C ILE A 102 14.81 -3.27 12.49
N GLY A 103 15.59 -4.06 11.74
CA GLY A 103 16.92 -3.67 11.26
C GLY A 103 18.03 -3.76 12.30
N TYR A 104 17.88 -4.58 13.34
CA TYR A 104 18.94 -4.79 14.33
C TYR A 104 19.86 -5.92 13.84
N GLU A 105 21.05 -5.57 13.35
CA GLU A 105 22.10 -6.53 13.04
C GLU A 105 22.66 -7.08 14.36
N GLN A 106 22.29 -8.31 14.73
CA GLN A 106 23.10 -9.09 15.65
C GLN A 106 24.14 -9.86 14.85
N GLU A 107 25.38 -9.83 15.32
CA GLU A 107 26.41 -10.79 14.93
C GLU A 107 25.81 -12.20 14.97
N THR A 108 25.86 -12.88 13.83
CA THR A 108 25.13 -14.12 13.56
C THR A 108 25.44 -15.21 14.59
N PRO A 109 24.47 -15.64 15.41
CA PRO A 109 24.69 -16.77 16.28
C PRO A 109 24.54 -18.07 15.48
N VAL A 110 25.64 -18.82 15.38
CA VAL A 110 25.70 -20.19 14.84
C VAL A 110 24.82 -21.10 15.72
N PHE A 111 23.77 -21.70 15.16
CA PHE A 111 22.94 -22.67 15.89
C PHE A 111 22.59 -23.91 15.06
N ASP A 112 22.71 -25.03 15.77
CA ASP A 112 22.63 -26.41 15.34
C ASP A 112 21.18 -26.89 15.17
N HIS A 113 20.90 -27.67 14.13
CA HIS A 113 19.56 -28.09 13.73
C HIS A 113 19.22 -29.50 14.24
N THR A 114 18.16 -29.64 15.04
CA THR A 114 17.54 -30.95 15.38
C THR A 114 16.05 -31.03 15.01
N ALA A 115 15.60 -32.27 14.79
CA ALA A 115 14.59 -32.80 13.85
C ALA A 115 13.08 -32.47 14.03
N PRO A 116 12.23 -32.74 13.01
CA PRO A 116 10.78 -32.47 13.04
C PRO A 116 9.91 -33.61 13.59
N VAL A 117 8.76 -33.23 14.16
CA VAL A 117 7.71 -34.10 14.72
C VAL A 117 6.64 -34.42 13.66
N LYS A 118 6.24 -35.70 13.55
CA LYS A 118 5.15 -36.19 12.69
C LYS A 118 3.79 -36.11 13.40
N THR A 119 2.77 -35.64 12.70
CA THR A 119 1.37 -35.69 13.14
C THR A 119 0.53 -36.62 12.27
N ASP A 120 -0.24 -37.48 12.94
CA ASP A 120 -1.09 -38.54 12.37
C ASP A 120 -2.41 -38.01 11.80
N LYS A 121 -2.86 -38.66 10.72
CA LYS A 121 -4.12 -38.37 10.01
C LYS A 121 -5.25 -39.24 10.55
N SER A 122 -6.27 -38.60 11.13
CA SER A 122 -7.56 -39.20 11.47
C SER A 122 -8.48 -39.31 10.24
N LYS A 123 -9.12 -40.47 10.06
CA LYS A 123 -10.11 -40.75 9.01
C LYS A 123 -11.52 -40.45 9.51
N ALA A 124 -12.26 -39.64 8.77
CA ALA A 124 -13.69 -39.39 8.98
C ALA A 124 -14.57 -40.31 8.10
N PRO A 125 -15.79 -40.67 8.55
CA PRO A 125 -16.60 -41.69 7.91
C PRO A 125 -17.43 -41.15 6.74
N GLN A 126 -17.41 -41.89 5.64
CA GLN A 126 -18.36 -41.80 4.53
C GLN A 126 -19.72 -42.36 4.94
N ARG A 127 -20.80 -41.66 4.60
CA ARG A 127 -22.01 -42.19 3.92
C ARG A 127 -23.20 -41.23 4.06
N VAL A 128 -23.20 -40.14 3.29
CA VAL A 128 -24.41 -39.45 2.77
C VAL A 128 -23.96 -38.68 1.51
N GLY A 129 -23.79 -39.34 0.36
CA GLY A 129 -23.00 -38.73 -0.73
C GLY A 129 -23.38 -39.06 -2.16
N VAL A 130 -24.58 -39.59 -2.43
CA VAL A 130 -24.94 -39.98 -3.81
C VAL A 130 -25.86 -38.96 -4.49
N LEU A 131 -26.83 -38.35 -3.80
CA LEU A 131 -27.72 -37.35 -4.40
C LEU A 131 -27.11 -35.94 -4.54
N LEU A 132 -26.25 -35.53 -3.60
CA LEU A 132 -25.47 -34.30 -3.72
C LEU A 132 -24.47 -34.34 -4.89
N LEU A 133 -23.99 -35.54 -5.24
CA LEU A 133 -22.95 -35.73 -6.25
C LEU A 133 -23.47 -35.50 -7.67
N VAL A 134 -24.72 -35.89 -7.96
CA VAL A 134 -25.34 -35.68 -9.28
C VAL A 134 -25.62 -34.20 -9.54
N GLY A 135 -26.17 -33.48 -8.55
CA GLY A 135 -26.39 -32.03 -8.65
C GLY A 135 -25.08 -31.25 -8.80
N LEU A 136 -24.02 -31.68 -8.09
CA LEU A 136 -22.69 -31.11 -8.21
C LEU A 136 -22.09 -31.34 -9.61
N VAL A 137 -22.24 -32.55 -10.18
CA VAL A 137 -21.73 -32.88 -11.53
C VAL A 137 -22.43 -32.04 -12.60
N LEU A 138 -23.74 -31.82 -12.51
CA LEU A 138 -24.47 -30.94 -13.45
C LEU A 138 -24.06 -29.47 -13.33
N LEU A 139 -23.87 -28.97 -12.11
CA LEU A 139 -23.34 -27.62 -11.87
C LEU A 139 -21.93 -27.46 -12.42
N ILE A 140 -21.03 -28.42 -12.16
CA ILE A 140 -19.67 -28.43 -12.71
C ILE A 140 -19.71 -28.49 -14.24
N GLY A 141 -20.55 -29.35 -14.83
CA GLY A 141 -20.70 -29.48 -16.28
C GLY A 141 -21.17 -28.18 -16.95
N SER A 142 -22.18 -27.53 -16.38
CA SER A 142 -22.69 -26.24 -16.86
C SER A 142 -21.66 -25.11 -16.72
N TYR A 143 -20.92 -25.08 -15.61
CA TYR A 143 -19.84 -24.12 -15.37
C TYR A 143 -18.67 -24.30 -16.34
N LEU A 144 -18.24 -25.54 -16.59
CA LEU A 144 -17.20 -25.86 -17.56
C LEU A 144 -17.64 -25.51 -18.99
N TYR A 145 -18.89 -25.82 -19.35
CA TYR A 145 -19.44 -25.45 -20.66
C TYR A 145 -19.47 -23.92 -20.85
N PHE A 146 -19.89 -23.18 -19.82
CA PHE A 146 -19.91 -21.72 -19.83
C PHE A 146 -18.51 -21.11 -19.93
N GLN A 147 -17.54 -21.64 -19.16
CA GLN A 147 -16.12 -21.26 -19.23
C GLN A 147 -15.52 -21.51 -20.62
N GLN A 148 -15.87 -22.64 -21.24
CA GLN A 148 -15.35 -23.03 -22.54
C GLN A 148 -15.89 -22.14 -23.68
N HIS A 149 -17.17 -21.74 -23.63
CA HIS A 149 -17.78 -20.91 -24.65
C HIS A 149 -17.52 -19.40 -24.51
N HIS A 150 -17.30 -18.89 -23.30
CA HIS A 150 -16.96 -17.48 -23.13
C HIS A 150 -15.49 -17.14 -23.44
N SER A 151 -14.61 -18.14 -23.59
CA SER A 151 -13.17 -17.91 -23.81
C SER A 151 -12.73 -17.80 -25.28
N SER A 152 -13.64 -17.85 -26.25
CA SER A 152 -13.28 -18.13 -27.65
C SER A 152 -12.88 -16.93 -28.52
N GLN A 153 -13.03 -15.69 -28.06
CA GLN A 153 -12.49 -14.57 -28.83
C GLN A 153 -10.99 -14.43 -28.54
N LYS A 154 -10.18 -14.72 -29.56
CA LYS A 154 -8.73 -14.53 -29.52
C LYS A 154 -8.44 -13.06 -29.17
N ALA A 155 -7.58 -12.85 -28.18
CA ALA A 155 -7.15 -11.52 -27.81
C ALA A 155 -6.40 -10.92 -29.00
N SER A 156 -6.72 -9.68 -29.36
CA SER A 156 -6.17 -9.07 -30.57
C SER A 156 -5.25 -7.90 -30.29
N ARG A 157 -5.42 -7.20 -29.16
CA ARG A 157 -4.64 -6.00 -28.84
C ARG A 157 -4.68 -5.66 -27.35
N VAL A 158 -3.54 -5.19 -26.84
CA VAL A 158 -3.46 -4.45 -25.57
C VAL A 158 -2.57 -3.23 -25.76
N THR A 159 -2.95 -2.10 -25.17
CA THR A 159 -2.19 -0.84 -25.21
C THR A 159 -2.19 -0.19 -23.84
N ILE A 160 -1.06 0.38 -23.45
CA ILE A 160 -0.93 1.30 -22.32
C ILE A 160 -1.09 2.72 -22.87
N ALA A 161 -2.03 3.49 -22.31
CA ALA A 161 -2.29 4.89 -22.67
C ALA A 161 -1.73 5.86 -21.63
N ILE A 162 -1.70 5.46 -20.35
CA ILE A 162 -1.12 6.20 -19.23
C ILE A 162 -0.26 5.22 -18.43
N PRO A 163 0.97 5.57 -18.05
CA PRO A 163 1.66 6.85 -18.29
C PRO A 163 2.21 6.98 -19.72
N ASN A 164 2.69 8.18 -20.04
CA ASN A 164 3.46 8.44 -21.25
C ASN A 164 4.88 7.86 -21.12
N ASN A 165 5.51 7.60 -22.27
CA ASN A 165 6.90 7.15 -22.29
C ASN A 165 7.84 8.25 -21.75
N ALA A 166 8.80 7.83 -20.92
CA ALA A 166 9.75 8.64 -20.16
C ALA A 166 9.13 9.61 -19.14
N GLU A 167 7.88 9.42 -18.74
CA GLU A 167 7.24 10.24 -17.71
C GLU A 167 7.89 10.04 -16.33
N ASN A 168 8.02 11.14 -15.56
CA ASN A 168 8.42 11.08 -14.16
C ASN A 168 7.20 10.70 -13.32
N VAL A 169 7.28 9.59 -12.60
CA VAL A 169 6.15 9.01 -11.88
C VAL A 169 6.48 8.81 -10.40
N SER A 170 5.44 8.80 -9.58
CA SER A 170 5.54 8.37 -8.19
C SER A 170 5.74 6.84 -8.09
N ARG A 171 6.06 6.35 -6.89
CA ARG A 171 6.16 4.90 -6.64
C ARG A 171 4.85 4.18 -6.92
N LEU A 172 3.71 4.80 -6.57
CA LEU A 172 2.38 4.22 -6.76
C LEU A 172 1.76 4.85 -8.01
N LEU A 173 1.98 4.19 -9.15
CA LEU A 173 1.57 4.71 -10.45
C LEU A 173 0.22 4.09 -10.86
N HIS A 174 -0.70 4.94 -11.32
CA HIS A 174 -1.88 4.48 -12.03
C HIS A 174 -1.55 4.24 -13.51
N VAL A 175 -1.91 3.06 -14.00
CA VAL A 175 -1.71 2.67 -15.39
C VAL A 175 -3.07 2.43 -16.01
N GLU A 176 -3.31 3.04 -17.17
CA GLU A 176 -4.56 2.91 -17.91
C GLU A 176 -4.30 2.46 -19.33
N GLY A 177 -5.27 1.76 -19.91
CA GLY A 177 -5.15 1.30 -21.27
C GLY A 177 -6.42 0.71 -21.86
N LYS A 178 -6.23 0.06 -23.00
CA LYS A 178 -7.28 -0.69 -23.71
C LYS A 178 -6.83 -2.12 -23.97
N ALA A 179 -7.76 -3.05 -23.96
CA ALA A 179 -7.59 -4.45 -24.29
C ALA A 179 -8.83 -4.96 -25.02
N THR A 180 -8.63 -5.72 -26.10
CA THR A 180 -9.72 -6.28 -26.91
C THR A 180 -9.78 -7.79 -26.69
N ASN A 181 -10.97 -8.30 -26.39
CA ASN A 181 -11.26 -9.72 -26.13
C ASN A 181 -10.43 -10.31 -24.98
N ALA A 182 -10.40 -9.60 -23.85
CA ALA A 182 -9.68 -10.02 -22.65
C ALA A 182 -10.47 -9.65 -21.40
N ASP A 183 -10.46 -10.53 -20.40
CA ASP A 183 -11.08 -10.29 -19.10
C ASP A 183 -10.13 -9.59 -18.13
N SER A 184 -8.82 -9.81 -18.31
CA SER A 184 -7.78 -9.27 -17.45
C SER A 184 -6.50 -8.96 -18.22
N VAL A 185 -5.75 -7.98 -17.72
CA VAL A 185 -4.42 -7.60 -18.18
C VAL A 185 -3.42 -7.80 -17.05
N TRP A 186 -2.32 -8.49 -17.35
CA TRP A 186 -1.18 -8.64 -16.45
C TRP A 186 -0.19 -7.52 -16.71
N LEU A 187 0.31 -6.88 -15.65
CA LEU A 187 1.32 -5.84 -15.73
C LEU A 187 2.63 -6.38 -15.14
N VAL A 188 3.72 -6.22 -15.88
CA VAL A 188 5.06 -6.59 -15.40
C VAL A 188 5.94 -5.36 -15.46
N VAL A 189 6.65 -5.11 -14.36
CA VAL A 189 7.55 -3.97 -14.19
C VAL A 189 8.98 -4.47 -14.10
N ARG A 190 9.91 -3.80 -14.77
CA ARG A 190 11.33 -4.15 -14.76
C ARG A 190 12.19 -2.91 -14.51
N PRO A 191 12.99 -2.84 -13.44
CA PRO A 191 13.98 -1.78 -13.25
C PRO A 191 15.07 -1.85 -14.32
N PHE A 192 15.49 -0.70 -14.85
CA PHE A 192 16.57 -0.64 -15.82
C PHE A 192 17.89 -1.08 -15.17
N GLY A 193 18.61 -1.99 -15.83
CA GLY A 193 19.84 -2.58 -15.28
C GLY A 193 19.63 -3.74 -14.30
N SER A 194 18.39 -4.06 -13.92
CA SER A 194 18.07 -5.25 -13.15
C SER A 194 17.76 -6.45 -14.08
N PRO A 195 18.16 -7.68 -13.69
CA PRO A 195 17.73 -8.90 -14.36
C PRO A 195 16.29 -9.32 -13.98
N ASP A 196 15.70 -8.69 -12.96
CA ASP A 196 14.44 -9.12 -12.36
C ASP A 196 13.24 -8.39 -12.94
N TYR A 197 12.12 -9.12 -13.00
CA TYR A 197 10.85 -8.67 -13.55
C TYR A 197 9.76 -8.96 -12.54
N TYR A 198 9.04 -7.92 -12.14
CA TYR A 198 8.12 -7.97 -11.02
C TYR A 198 6.68 -7.98 -11.53
N VAL A 199 5.98 -9.09 -11.34
CA VAL A 199 4.57 -9.23 -11.70
C VAL A 199 3.71 -8.45 -10.72
N GLN A 200 2.87 -7.56 -11.24
CA GLN A 200 1.94 -6.75 -10.46
C GLN A 200 0.56 -7.42 -10.38
N THR A 201 -0.32 -6.85 -9.56
CA THR A 201 -1.72 -7.29 -9.44
C THR A 201 -2.42 -7.28 -10.81
N PRO A 202 -3.13 -8.36 -11.20
CA PRO A 202 -3.86 -8.40 -12.46
C PRO A 202 -5.01 -7.40 -12.48
N VAL A 203 -5.21 -6.74 -13.62
CA VAL A 203 -6.21 -5.68 -13.78
C VAL A 203 -7.39 -6.18 -14.60
N LYS A 204 -8.61 -6.06 -14.07
CA LYS A 204 -9.82 -6.42 -14.83
C LYS A 204 -10.08 -5.44 -15.98
N VAL A 205 -10.45 -5.98 -17.12
CA VAL A 205 -10.90 -5.21 -18.29
C VAL A 205 -12.41 -5.07 -18.19
N ASN A 206 -12.92 -3.85 -18.37
CA ASN A 206 -14.37 -3.61 -18.34
C ASN A 206 -15.05 -3.98 -19.67
N SER A 207 -16.37 -3.90 -19.72
CA SER A 207 -17.19 -4.22 -20.91
C SER A 207 -16.87 -3.37 -22.15
N HIS A 208 -16.18 -2.23 -21.99
CA HIS A 208 -15.77 -1.35 -23.08
C HIS A 208 -14.32 -1.61 -23.53
N GLY A 209 -13.69 -2.67 -23.03
CA GLY A 209 -12.30 -2.98 -23.33
C GLY A 209 -11.31 -2.00 -22.70
N ARG A 210 -11.69 -1.25 -21.66
CA ARG A 210 -10.78 -0.35 -20.93
C ARG A 210 -10.36 -0.99 -19.61
N TRP A 211 -9.14 -0.71 -19.19
CA TRP A 211 -8.61 -1.17 -17.91
C TRP A 211 -7.85 -0.05 -17.22
N LYS A 212 -7.87 -0.08 -15.88
CA LYS A 212 -7.17 0.86 -15.00
C LYS A 212 -6.67 0.09 -13.79
N GLY A 213 -5.37 0.12 -13.58
CA GLY A 213 -4.71 -0.59 -12.49
C GLY A 213 -3.68 0.29 -11.78
N ARG A 214 -3.14 -0.24 -10.69
CA ARG A 214 -2.01 0.35 -9.98
C ARG A 214 -0.79 -0.54 -10.16
N VAL A 215 0.37 0.08 -10.30
CA VAL A 215 1.67 -0.60 -10.34
C VAL A 215 2.62 0.06 -9.36
N ILE A 216 3.54 -0.74 -8.83
CA ILE A 216 4.59 -0.29 -7.92
C ILE A 216 5.88 -0.11 -8.71
N ILE A 217 6.40 1.11 -8.73
CA ILE A 217 7.63 1.48 -9.41
C ILE A 217 8.77 1.58 -8.39
N GLY A 218 9.51 0.47 -8.23
CA GLY A 218 10.64 0.36 -7.32
C GLY A 218 10.26 0.07 -5.86
N SER A 219 11.28 -0.04 -4.99
CA SER A 219 11.08 -0.29 -3.56
C SER A 219 10.65 0.97 -2.81
N ILE A 220 10.40 0.85 -1.50
CA ILE A 220 10.17 2.02 -0.64
C ILE A 220 11.40 2.95 -0.55
N HIS A 221 12.60 2.44 -0.82
CA HIS A 221 13.83 3.18 -0.59
C HIS A 221 14.07 4.28 -1.63
N ALA A 222 14.57 5.43 -1.18
CA ALA A 222 14.94 6.55 -2.03
C ALA A 222 15.99 6.20 -3.09
N ALA A 223 16.73 5.10 -2.88
CA ALA A 223 17.75 4.60 -3.81
C ALA A 223 17.21 4.25 -5.20
N ASN A 224 15.89 3.99 -5.38
CA ASN A 224 15.35 3.81 -6.74
C ASN A 224 14.78 5.09 -7.36
N SER A 225 14.91 6.24 -6.72
CA SER A 225 14.54 7.49 -7.35
C SER A 225 15.57 7.92 -8.38
N GLY A 226 15.10 8.50 -9.49
CA GLY A 226 15.85 8.68 -10.72
C GLY A 226 16.03 7.39 -11.55
N VAL A 227 15.69 6.22 -11.01
CA VAL A 227 15.83 4.95 -11.75
C VAL A 227 14.73 4.84 -12.79
N ARG A 228 15.11 4.36 -13.98
CA ARG A 228 14.19 4.05 -15.07
C ARG A 228 13.55 2.69 -14.85
N PHE A 229 12.28 2.57 -15.16
CA PHE A 229 11.53 1.32 -15.11
C PHE A 229 10.82 1.11 -16.43
N GLN A 230 10.73 -0.14 -16.86
CA GLN A 230 9.97 -0.56 -18.03
C GLN A 230 8.68 -1.24 -17.57
N ILE A 231 7.57 -0.91 -18.21
CA ILE A 231 6.24 -1.46 -17.94
C ILE A 231 5.73 -2.09 -19.22
N GLN A 232 5.24 -3.32 -19.14
CA GLN A 232 4.57 -4.00 -20.24
C GLN A 232 3.31 -4.70 -19.75
N ALA A 233 2.26 -4.63 -20.58
CA ALA A 233 0.99 -5.27 -20.34
C ALA A 233 0.88 -6.55 -21.19
N PHE A 234 0.31 -7.61 -20.62
CA PHE A 234 0.17 -8.92 -21.25
C PHE A 234 -1.25 -9.45 -21.12
N ILE A 235 -1.74 -10.12 -22.16
CA ILE A 235 -2.99 -10.89 -22.14
C ILE A 235 -2.64 -12.37 -22.36
N LYS A 236 -3.23 -13.25 -21.53
CA LYS A 236 -3.04 -14.70 -21.60
C LYS A 236 -1.55 -15.09 -21.68
N PRO A 237 -0.76 -14.79 -20.64
CA PRO A 237 0.62 -15.28 -20.57
C PRO A 237 0.66 -16.81 -20.63
N GLU A 238 1.65 -17.39 -21.31
CA GLU A 238 1.83 -18.85 -21.41
C GLU A 238 2.13 -19.47 -20.05
N LEU A 239 2.87 -18.73 -19.21
CA LEU A 239 3.13 -19.08 -17.83
C LEU A 239 1.99 -18.55 -16.95
N GLN A 240 1.50 -19.36 -16.02
CA GLN A 240 0.60 -18.89 -14.98
C GLN A 240 1.36 -17.92 -14.07
N LEU A 241 0.93 -16.66 -14.07
CA LEU A 241 1.54 -15.60 -13.26
C LEU A 241 0.77 -15.44 -11.94
N GLY A 242 1.51 -15.17 -10.86
CA GLY A 242 1.02 -14.73 -9.56
C GLY A 242 1.45 -13.30 -9.26
N GLU A 243 0.63 -12.58 -8.48
CA GLU A 243 1.03 -11.27 -7.96
C GLU A 243 2.28 -11.42 -7.07
N GLY A 244 3.27 -10.56 -7.30
CA GLY A 244 4.54 -10.60 -6.57
C GLY A 244 5.56 -11.61 -7.11
N ASP A 245 5.23 -12.37 -8.15
CA ASP A 245 6.20 -13.23 -8.82
C ASP A 245 7.39 -12.43 -9.36
N VAL A 246 8.58 -12.99 -9.21
CA VAL A 246 9.82 -12.45 -9.77
C VAL A 246 10.27 -13.36 -10.91
N LEU A 247 10.30 -12.82 -12.13
CA LEU A 247 10.75 -13.51 -13.34
C LEU A 247 12.14 -13.03 -13.73
N ASN A 248 12.81 -13.79 -14.61
CA ASN A 248 14.13 -13.45 -15.16
C ASN A 248 14.08 -12.96 -16.62
N LYS A 249 12.89 -12.86 -17.20
CA LYS A 249 12.62 -12.35 -18.56
C LYS A 249 11.17 -11.92 -18.68
N TRP A 250 10.85 -11.16 -19.73
CA TRP A 250 9.46 -10.88 -20.10
C TRP A 250 8.69 -12.19 -20.36
N PRO A 251 7.45 -12.32 -19.86
CA PRO A 251 6.64 -13.49 -20.12
C PRO A 251 6.29 -13.58 -21.61
N LYS A 252 6.20 -14.81 -22.12
CA LYS A 252 5.55 -15.06 -23.41
C LYS A 252 4.03 -14.98 -23.21
N SER A 253 3.34 -14.45 -24.20
CA SER A 253 1.89 -14.22 -24.13
C SER A 253 1.27 -14.21 -25.52
N GLU A 254 -0.04 -14.43 -25.59
CA GLU A 254 -0.79 -14.27 -26.83
C GLU A 254 -0.70 -12.85 -27.39
N VAL A 255 -0.80 -11.83 -26.52
CA VAL A 255 -0.68 -10.42 -26.89
C VAL A 255 0.06 -9.66 -25.81
N ALA A 256 1.06 -8.86 -26.21
CA ALA A 256 1.77 -7.92 -25.36
C ALA A 256 1.61 -6.48 -25.86
N SER A 257 1.64 -5.51 -24.96
CA SER A 257 1.62 -4.10 -25.33
C SER A 257 2.99 -3.63 -25.81
N ASN A 258 3.04 -2.41 -26.33
CA ASN A 258 4.29 -1.67 -26.41
C ASN A 258 4.92 -1.51 -25.02
N LEU A 259 6.25 -1.42 -24.99
CA LEU A 259 7.02 -1.18 -23.79
C LEU A 259 7.00 0.31 -23.44
N ILE A 260 6.58 0.65 -22.22
CA ILE A 260 6.61 2.03 -21.71
C ILE A 260 7.76 2.15 -20.71
N THR A 261 8.60 3.16 -20.86
CA THR A 261 9.62 3.50 -19.87
C THR A 261 9.10 4.62 -18.99
N VAL A 262 9.34 4.58 -17.69
CA VAL A 262 9.07 5.68 -16.75
C VAL A 262 10.30 5.94 -15.90
N VAL A 263 10.38 7.10 -15.26
CA VAL A 263 11.43 7.43 -14.29
C VAL A 263 10.78 7.58 -12.93
N ARG A 264 11.20 6.80 -11.93
CA ARG A 264 10.72 7.02 -10.57
C ARG A 264 11.28 8.34 -10.07
N SER A 265 10.44 9.24 -9.55
CA SER A 265 10.91 10.50 -8.98
C SER A 265 10.71 10.53 -7.46
N GLU A 266 11.69 11.09 -6.73
CA GLU A 266 11.54 11.52 -5.33
C GLU A 266 10.52 12.66 -5.20
N LEU A 267 10.17 13.33 -6.31
CA LEU A 267 9.15 14.37 -6.31
C LEU A 267 7.86 13.73 -5.82
N THR A 268 7.64 13.90 -4.53
CA THR A 268 6.54 13.42 -3.70
C THR A 268 5.16 13.79 -4.25
N ASN A 269 5.08 14.59 -5.32
CA ASN A 269 3.85 15.13 -5.85
C ASN A 269 4.00 15.59 -7.33
N ALA A 270 4.73 14.86 -8.18
CA ALA A 270 4.49 14.96 -9.62
C ALA A 270 3.16 14.27 -9.90
N LEU A 271 2.12 14.97 -9.48
CA LEU A 271 0.74 14.63 -9.68
C LEU A 271 0.50 14.44 -11.18
N PRO A 272 -0.34 13.48 -11.57
CA PRO A 272 -1.01 13.50 -12.87
C PRO A 272 -1.38 14.95 -13.20
N THR A 273 -1.26 15.36 -14.46
CA THR A 273 -1.53 16.74 -14.90
C THR A 273 -2.95 17.25 -14.59
N ASP A 274 -3.78 16.43 -13.94
CA ASP A 274 -5.12 16.72 -13.45
C ASP A 274 -5.27 16.72 -11.92
N ASP A 275 -4.24 16.43 -11.13
CA ASP A 275 -4.38 16.31 -9.66
C ASP A 275 -3.96 17.59 -8.91
N ILE A 276 -4.55 17.79 -7.72
CA ILE A 276 -4.24 18.87 -6.77
C ILE A 276 -3.27 18.35 -5.71
N ALA A 277 -2.15 19.06 -5.47
CA ALA A 277 -1.15 18.70 -4.45
C ALA A 277 -1.11 19.75 -3.35
N ILE A 278 -0.80 19.29 -2.14
CA ILE A 278 -0.35 20.14 -1.03
C ILE A 278 1.14 19.85 -0.83
N TYR A 279 1.98 20.88 -0.91
CA TYR A 279 3.43 20.81 -0.71
C TYR A 279 3.86 21.32 0.66
N LYS A 280 3.15 22.33 1.18
CA LYS A 280 3.35 22.89 2.51
C LYS A 280 1.99 23.10 3.16
N PRO A 281 1.83 22.82 4.46
CA PRO A 281 2.78 22.06 5.28
C PRO A 281 2.98 20.63 4.75
N SER A 282 4.11 20.02 5.10
CA SER A 282 4.36 18.60 4.83
C SER A 282 3.52 17.74 5.78
N ASP A 283 3.26 16.50 5.37
CA ASP A 283 2.61 15.52 6.24
C ASP A 283 3.39 15.32 7.56
N GLY A 284 2.67 15.31 8.68
CA GLY A 284 3.19 15.26 10.05
C GLY A 284 3.84 16.55 10.57
N GLN A 285 3.92 17.62 9.78
CA GLN A 285 4.59 18.85 10.20
C GLN A 285 3.86 19.52 11.38
N LYS A 286 4.64 20.02 12.35
CA LYS A 286 4.13 20.90 13.41
C LYS A 286 3.89 22.31 12.87
N VAL A 287 2.69 22.86 13.06
CA VAL A 287 2.29 24.16 12.51
C VAL A 287 1.62 25.09 13.53
N PRO A 288 1.80 26.41 13.44
CA PRO A 288 1.08 27.37 14.27
C PRO A 288 -0.43 27.42 13.92
N CYS A 289 -1.20 28.23 14.66
CA CYS A 289 -2.66 28.32 14.54
C CYS A 289 -3.06 28.76 13.15
N GLU A 290 -2.29 29.67 12.59
CA GLU A 290 -2.44 30.12 11.24
C GLU A 290 -1.17 29.74 10.49
N THR A 291 -1.31 28.96 9.43
CA THR A 291 -0.18 28.50 8.63
C THR A 291 -0.39 28.80 7.16
N ILE A 292 0.72 28.93 6.44
CA ILE A 292 0.70 29.04 4.98
C ILE A 292 0.57 27.63 4.41
N ILE A 293 -0.49 27.42 3.65
CA ILE A 293 -0.65 26.25 2.81
C ILE A 293 -0.25 26.61 1.37
N GLN A 294 0.53 25.73 0.74
CA GLN A 294 1.02 25.89 -0.62
C GLN A 294 0.86 24.57 -1.37
N GLY A 295 0.53 24.66 -2.65
CA GLY A 295 0.36 23.49 -3.49
C GLY A 295 0.39 23.80 -4.98
N LYS A 296 0.01 22.81 -5.78
CA LYS A 296 -0.18 22.94 -7.23
C LYS A 296 -1.51 22.36 -7.65
N ALA A 297 -2.17 22.98 -8.60
CA ALA A 297 -3.39 22.52 -9.23
C ALA A 297 -3.41 23.05 -10.67
N ALA A 298 -3.05 22.20 -11.63
CA ALA A 298 -3.16 22.59 -13.03
C ALA A 298 -4.64 22.77 -13.41
N ASN A 299 -4.98 23.72 -14.29
CA ASN A 299 -6.34 23.91 -14.80
C ASN A 299 -7.41 24.20 -13.73
N ALA A 300 -7.06 24.81 -12.60
CA ALA A 300 -8.01 25.26 -11.58
C ALA A 300 -7.86 26.77 -11.42
N ASP A 301 -8.98 27.49 -11.27
CA ASP A 301 -8.94 28.92 -10.96
C ASP A 301 -8.86 29.18 -9.45
N THR A 302 -9.46 28.29 -8.66
CA THR A 302 -9.61 28.42 -7.22
C THR A 302 -9.53 27.07 -6.53
N ILE A 303 -8.90 27.06 -5.37
CA ILE A 303 -8.75 25.91 -4.48
C ILE A 303 -9.47 26.17 -3.18
N TRP A 304 -10.28 25.20 -2.76
CA TRP A 304 -10.92 25.16 -1.47
C TRP A 304 -10.13 24.24 -0.56
N VAL A 305 -9.81 24.70 0.65
CA VAL A 305 -9.13 23.89 1.66
C VAL A 305 -10.11 23.58 2.77
N VAL A 306 -10.17 22.32 3.18
CA VAL A 306 -11.00 21.85 4.29
C VAL A 306 -10.09 21.21 5.34
N VAL A 307 -10.29 21.59 6.59
CA VAL A 307 -9.49 21.17 7.75
C VAL A 307 -10.37 20.40 8.72
N SER A 308 -9.89 19.30 9.29
CA SER A 308 -10.63 18.50 10.28
C SER A 308 -9.69 17.94 11.36
N PRO A 309 -9.93 18.17 12.66
CA PRO A 309 -9.20 17.53 13.75
C PRO A 309 -9.48 16.03 13.74
N GLU A 310 -8.44 15.24 13.99
CA GLU A 310 -8.57 13.80 14.11
C GLU A 310 -9.51 13.43 15.26
N GLY A 311 -10.48 12.54 14.97
CA GLY A 311 -11.50 12.12 15.93
C GLY A 311 -12.70 13.07 16.08
N ASN A 312 -12.73 14.20 15.38
CA ASN A 312 -13.88 15.11 15.37
C ASN A 312 -14.64 15.00 14.03
N PRO A 313 -15.97 14.80 14.03
CA PRO A 313 -16.73 14.67 12.78
C PRO A 313 -16.91 16.00 12.03
N LYS A 314 -16.56 17.14 12.63
CA LYS A 314 -16.69 18.46 11.99
C LYS A 314 -15.53 18.69 11.02
N LEU A 315 -15.83 19.33 9.89
CA LEU A 315 -14.85 19.79 8.93
C LEU A 315 -15.07 21.27 8.66
N TRP A 316 -14.01 22.07 8.68
CA TRP A 316 -14.07 23.52 8.54
C TRP A 316 -13.55 23.95 7.19
N VAL A 317 -14.42 24.60 6.41
CA VAL A 317 -14.08 25.15 5.10
C VAL A 317 -13.32 26.46 5.28
N GLN A 318 -12.11 26.53 4.71
CA GLN A 318 -11.25 27.71 4.75
C GLN A 318 -11.60 28.69 3.63
N SER A 319 -10.93 29.86 3.63
CA SER A 319 -11.08 30.83 2.55
C SER A 319 -10.60 30.24 1.21
N PRO A 320 -11.30 30.51 0.09
CA PRO A 320 -10.86 30.07 -1.22
C PRO A 320 -9.52 30.71 -1.59
N ILE A 321 -8.63 29.92 -2.19
CA ILE A 321 -7.29 30.33 -2.59
C ILE A 321 -7.24 30.41 -4.12
N LYS A 322 -6.88 31.58 -4.65
CA LYS A 322 -6.70 31.76 -6.09
C LYS A 322 -5.46 30.99 -6.57
N VAL A 323 -5.59 30.31 -7.70
CA VAL A 323 -4.47 29.63 -8.37
C VAL A 323 -3.80 30.62 -9.33
N GLU A 324 -2.48 30.66 -9.31
CA GLU A 324 -1.66 31.43 -10.23
C GLU A 324 -1.64 30.80 -11.64
N GLU A 325 -1.22 31.58 -12.66
CA GLU A 325 -1.15 31.10 -14.04
C GLU A 325 -0.21 29.89 -14.24
N ASN A 326 0.80 29.76 -13.38
CA ASN A 326 1.74 28.62 -13.35
C ASN A 326 1.15 27.36 -12.66
N GLY A 327 -0.11 27.43 -12.20
CA GLY A 327 -0.81 26.38 -11.48
C GLY A 327 -0.45 26.28 -9.99
N ILE A 328 0.39 27.16 -9.45
CA ILE A 328 0.75 27.21 -8.03
C ILE A 328 -0.37 27.94 -7.27
N TRP A 329 -0.66 27.49 -6.06
CA TRP A 329 -1.57 28.19 -5.17
C TRP A 329 -0.97 28.30 -3.78
N GLN A 330 -1.21 29.42 -3.11
CA GLN A 330 -0.73 29.69 -1.77
C GLN A 330 -1.77 30.51 -1.00
N GLY A 331 -2.10 30.09 0.22
CA GLY A 331 -3.04 30.81 1.07
C GLY A 331 -2.77 30.57 2.55
N LYS A 332 -3.47 31.33 3.39
CA LYS A 332 -3.42 31.20 4.85
C LYS A 332 -4.62 30.40 5.32
N ILE A 333 -4.40 29.39 6.15
CA ILE A 333 -5.46 28.56 6.75
C ILE A 333 -5.32 28.53 8.27
N SER A 334 -6.42 28.24 8.95
CA SER A 334 -6.46 28.06 10.41
C SER A 334 -6.46 26.58 10.77
N ILE A 335 -5.61 26.19 11.72
CA ILE A 335 -5.51 24.85 12.30
C ILE A 335 -5.92 24.97 13.76
N GLY A 336 -7.15 24.54 14.06
CA GLY A 336 -7.73 24.64 15.39
C GLY A 336 -8.10 26.05 15.84
N GLU A 337 -8.49 26.15 17.10
CA GLU A 337 -8.83 27.42 17.76
C GLU A 337 -7.57 28.19 18.19
N PRO A 338 -7.65 29.54 18.23
CA PRO A 338 -6.58 30.36 18.78
C PRO A 338 -6.33 30.03 20.26
N GLY A 339 -5.06 30.06 20.67
CA GLY A 339 -4.63 29.72 22.03
C GLY A 339 -3.90 28.39 22.12
N MET A 340 -3.93 27.80 23.32
CA MET A 340 -3.14 26.61 23.67
C MET A 340 -3.96 25.31 23.74
N ALA A 341 -5.29 25.39 23.68
CA ALA A 341 -6.18 24.23 23.88
C ALA A 341 -5.93 23.11 22.87
N ASP A 342 -5.65 23.49 21.62
CA ASP A 342 -5.46 22.55 20.52
C ASP A 342 -3.99 22.16 20.30
N VAL A 343 -3.05 22.66 21.11
CA VAL A 343 -1.62 22.33 20.94
C VAL A 343 -1.40 20.83 21.18
N GLY A 344 -0.78 20.17 20.21
CA GLY A 344 -0.55 18.73 20.18
C GLY A 344 -1.63 17.94 19.43
N TRP A 345 -2.76 18.55 19.09
CA TRP A 345 -3.82 17.88 18.33
C TRP A 345 -3.39 17.66 16.88
N ILE A 346 -3.84 16.53 16.31
CA ILE A 346 -3.62 16.17 14.92
C ILE A 346 -4.79 16.70 14.09
N TYR A 347 -4.47 17.32 12.97
CA TYR A 347 -5.43 17.85 12.01
C TYR A 347 -5.16 17.26 10.63
N THR A 348 -6.23 16.88 9.94
CA THR A 348 -6.22 16.46 8.54
C THR A 348 -6.60 17.64 7.65
N ILE A 349 -5.95 17.74 6.49
CA ILE A 349 -6.15 18.81 5.52
C ILE A 349 -6.34 18.20 4.14
N ARG A 350 -7.33 18.69 3.39
CA ARG A 350 -7.56 18.32 2.00
C ARG A 350 -7.94 19.53 1.16
N ALA A 351 -7.44 19.58 -0.07
CA ALA A 351 -7.71 20.61 -1.05
C ALA A 351 -8.66 20.10 -2.14
N PHE A 352 -9.51 20.97 -2.67
CA PHE A 352 -10.55 20.65 -3.65
C PHE A 352 -10.58 21.72 -4.75
N ALA A 353 -10.78 21.30 -6.00
CA ALA A 353 -11.07 22.17 -7.13
C ALA A 353 -12.40 21.74 -7.74
N ASP A 354 -13.19 22.74 -8.13
CA ASP A 354 -14.51 22.53 -8.74
C ASP A 354 -15.42 21.63 -7.86
N PRO A 355 -15.74 22.07 -6.62
CA PRO A 355 -16.65 21.32 -5.77
C PRO A 355 -18.03 21.18 -6.43
N ILE A 356 -18.67 20.02 -6.26
CA ILE A 356 -20.00 19.74 -6.84
C ILE A 356 -21.03 20.65 -6.18
N ASP A 357 -20.98 20.72 -4.86
CA ASP A 357 -21.80 21.61 -4.05
C ASP A 357 -21.00 22.89 -3.75
N PRO A 358 -21.56 24.10 -3.96
CA PRO A 358 -20.87 25.34 -3.66
C PRO A 358 -20.45 25.41 -2.20
N LEU A 359 -19.15 25.57 -1.95
CA LEU A 359 -18.60 25.78 -0.63
C LEU A 359 -18.60 27.26 -0.27
N LYS A 360 -18.76 27.59 1.03
CA LYS A 360 -18.55 28.93 1.56
C LYS A 360 -17.50 28.90 2.66
N ARG A 361 -16.79 30.02 2.78
CA ARG A 361 -15.86 30.24 3.87
C ARG A 361 -16.60 30.07 5.21
N ASP A 362 -15.95 29.40 6.16
CA ASP A 362 -16.43 29.16 7.52
C ASP A 362 -17.65 28.20 7.60
N ASP A 363 -18.00 27.52 6.49
CA ASP A 363 -18.95 26.40 6.52
C ASP A 363 -18.40 25.26 7.40
N ILE A 364 -19.30 24.64 8.15
CA ILE A 364 -19.03 23.41 8.91
C ILE A 364 -19.73 22.26 8.20
N LEU A 365 -18.93 21.29 7.73
CA LEU A 365 -19.39 20.07 7.09
C LEU A 365 -19.26 18.88 8.06
N TYR A 366 -19.89 17.77 7.70
CA TYR A 366 -19.83 16.49 8.44
C TYR A 366 -19.30 15.33 7.57
N GLU A 367 -18.96 15.60 6.32
CA GLU A 367 -18.27 14.71 5.41
C GLU A 367 -17.35 15.52 4.48
N TRP A 368 -16.36 14.86 3.87
CA TRP A 368 -15.51 15.51 2.87
C TRP A 368 -16.35 15.90 1.65
N PRO A 369 -16.20 17.14 1.13
CA PRO A 369 -16.98 17.58 -0.01
C PRO A 369 -16.66 16.75 -1.25
N LYS A 370 -17.67 16.56 -2.10
CA LYS A 370 -17.47 15.98 -3.43
C LYS A 370 -16.98 17.08 -4.36
N ALA A 371 -15.99 16.76 -5.19
CA ALA A 371 -15.43 17.70 -6.16
C ALA A 371 -14.99 16.94 -7.41
N LYS A 372 -14.82 17.65 -8.53
CA LYS A 372 -14.22 17.03 -9.73
C LYS A 372 -12.80 16.56 -9.44
N ARG A 373 -12.08 17.30 -8.59
CA ARG A 373 -10.70 17.02 -8.21
C ARG A 373 -10.47 17.32 -6.75
N SER A 374 -9.62 16.52 -6.12
CA SER A 374 -9.22 16.68 -4.73
C SER A 374 -7.79 16.23 -4.55
N SER A 375 -7.06 16.84 -3.61
CA SER A 375 -5.78 16.31 -3.17
C SER A 375 -5.95 15.04 -2.35
N GLY A 376 -4.82 14.38 -2.09
CA GLY A 376 -4.68 13.50 -0.93
C GLY A 376 -4.90 14.26 0.38
N ILE A 377 -5.11 13.52 1.45
CA ILE A 377 -5.17 14.07 2.81
C ILE A 377 -3.74 14.14 3.35
N ILE A 378 -3.37 15.26 3.96
CA ILE A 378 -2.17 15.35 4.80
C ILE A 378 -2.59 15.54 6.26
N GLN A 379 -1.77 15.08 7.18
CA GLN A 379 -1.88 15.33 8.61
C GLN A 379 -0.89 16.40 9.03
N VAL A 380 -1.26 17.23 10.00
CA VAL A 380 -0.37 18.19 10.66
C VAL A 380 -0.62 18.15 12.15
N ILE A 381 0.38 18.55 12.93
CA ILE A 381 0.27 18.64 14.39
C ILE A 381 0.20 20.11 14.75
N ARG A 382 -0.81 20.52 15.52
CA ARG A 382 -0.90 21.88 16.01
C ARG A 382 0.22 22.16 17.02
N GLY A 383 1.17 23.04 16.69
CA GLY A 383 2.28 23.47 17.54
C GLY A 383 1.93 24.67 18.43
N PRO A 384 2.84 25.20 19.27
CA PRO A 384 2.64 26.52 19.89
C PRO A 384 2.62 27.64 18.83
N GLN A 385 2.11 28.83 19.16
CA GLN A 385 2.35 30.01 18.33
C GLN A 385 3.81 30.42 18.44
N ASP A 386 4.49 30.57 17.31
CA ASP A 386 5.80 31.20 17.27
C ASP A 386 5.61 32.66 17.67
N LYS A 387 6.31 33.09 18.73
CA LYS A 387 6.25 34.46 19.26
C LYS A 387 7.03 35.42 18.39
#